data_AF-A0A497DQI8-F1
#
_entry.id   AF-A0A497DQI8-F1
#
_cell.length_a   1.000
_cell.length_b   1.000
_cell.length_c   1.000
_cell.angle_alpha   90.00
_cell.angle_beta   90.00
_cell.angle_gamma   90.00
#
_symmetry.space_group_name_H-M   'P 1'
#
loop_
_entity.id
_entity.type
_entity.pdbx_description
1 polymer ?
#
loop_
_entity_poly.entity_id
_entity_poly.type
_entity_poly.pdbx_seq_one_letter_code
_entity_poly.pdbx_strand_id
1 'polypeptide(L)'
;MWKWILFLNNKYNKMNNRIIYFLTAAIFLFATSGTLMAQSQEQIDKFNEERKVYFTEELELTDSESKAFWPLYDDFQNRKMKLVEDERNTWIYAHKNADNLSDKEILETLQKGYSLKEKQLELEREYYQGKFLDALPTKKVLKLGKVEWDFRRNLIRRLREEGKGRRDHGGGSGKKTEGPEPFPMAPSPCLL
;
A
#
# COMPACT_ATOMS: atom_id res chain seq x y z
N MET A 1 -67.66 -13.98 22.59
CA MET A 1 -66.48 -14.82 22.27
C MET A 1 -65.57 -14.27 21.17
N TRP A 2 -66.04 -13.49 20.19
CA TRP A 2 -65.21 -13.08 19.04
C TRP A 2 -64.29 -11.86 19.30
N LYS A 3 -64.57 -11.02 20.31
CA LYS A 3 -63.73 -9.85 20.67
C LYS A 3 -62.36 -10.22 21.25
N TRP A 4 -62.24 -11.36 21.93
CA TRP A 4 -60.97 -11.83 22.53
C TRP A 4 -60.00 -12.39 21.47
N ILE A 5 -60.52 -13.05 20.44
CA ILE A 5 -59.73 -13.62 19.33
C ILE A 5 -59.13 -12.49 18.47
N LEU A 6 -59.89 -11.43 18.19
CA LEU A 6 -59.39 -10.25 17.45
C LEU A 6 -58.35 -9.45 18.25
N PHE A 7 -58.48 -9.35 19.57
CA PHE A 7 -57.52 -8.66 20.42
C PHE A 7 -56.16 -9.38 20.47
N LEU A 8 -56.17 -10.73 20.58
CA LEU A 8 -54.96 -11.55 20.53
C LEU A 8 -54.32 -11.51 19.13
N ASN A 9 -55.11 -11.54 18.06
CA ASN A 9 -54.60 -11.43 16.69
C ASN A 9 -53.96 -10.06 16.40
N ASN A 10 -54.54 -8.96 16.91
CA ASN A 10 -53.98 -7.61 16.80
C ASN A 10 -52.68 -7.46 17.62
N LYS A 11 -52.65 -8.00 18.85
CA LYS A 11 -51.45 -7.98 19.71
C LYS A 11 -50.31 -8.83 19.11
N TYR A 12 -50.63 -9.98 18.53
CA TYR A 12 -49.71 -10.88 17.85
C TYR A 12 -49.12 -10.23 16.59
N ASN A 13 -49.95 -9.64 15.72
CA ASN A 13 -49.49 -8.90 14.54
C ASN A 13 -48.63 -7.68 14.90
N LYS A 14 -48.94 -6.97 15.99
CA LYS A 14 -48.16 -5.81 16.46
C LYS A 14 -46.77 -6.21 17.02
N MET A 15 -46.65 -7.37 17.68
CA MET A 15 -45.38 -7.93 18.12
C MET A 15 -44.54 -8.47 16.95
N ASN A 16 -45.16 -9.15 15.99
CA ASN A 16 -44.47 -9.65 14.80
C ASN A 16 -43.94 -8.51 13.93
N ASN A 17 -44.70 -7.43 13.74
CA ASN A 17 -44.21 -6.26 13.01
C ASN A 17 -43.02 -5.60 13.72
N ARG A 18 -43.02 -5.53 15.06
CA ARG A 18 -41.86 -5.04 15.84
C ARG A 18 -40.63 -5.91 15.61
N ILE A 19 -40.77 -7.24 15.68
CA ILE A 19 -39.68 -8.18 15.43
C ILE A 19 -39.18 -8.03 13.98
N ILE A 20 -40.07 -7.89 13.00
CA ILE A 20 -39.71 -7.64 11.60
C ILE A 20 -38.93 -6.32 11.48
N TYR A 21 -39.37 -5.23 12.11
CA TYR A 21 -38.63 -3.95 12.10
C TYR A 21 -37.26 -4.05 12.79
N PHE A 22 -37.14 -4.83 13.88
CA PHE A 22 -35.86 -5.08 14.53
C PHE A 22 -34.92 -5.91 13.66
N LEU A 23 -35.44 -6.94 12.98
CA LEU A 23 -34.65 -7.77 12.07
C LEU A 23 -34.23 -7.00 10.80
N THR A 24 -35.11 -6.18 10.22
CA THR A 24 -34.77 -5.35 9.06
C THR A 24 -33.75 -4.26 9.43
N ALA A 25 -33.87 -3.64 10.60
CA ALA A 25 -32.88 -2.67 11.11
C ALA A 25 -31.52 -3.32 11.39
N ALA A 26 -31.49 -4.55 11.92
CA ALA A 26 -30.25 -5.29 12.16
C ALA A 26 -29.54 -5.68 10.85
N ILE A 27 -30.29 -6.06 9.81
CA ILE A 27 -29.75 -6.35 8.47
C ILE A 27 -29.17 -5.07 7.83
N PHE A 28 -29.85 -3.93 7.99
CA PHE A 28 -29.38 -2.64 7.45
C PHE A 28 -28.09 -2.14 8.15
N LEU A 29 -27.93 -2.40 9.45
CA LEU A 29 -26.73 -2.08 10.22
C LEU A 29 -25.53 -3.00 9.89
N PHE A 30 -25.78 -4.26 9.51
CA PHE A 30 -24.71 -5.18 9.11
C PHE A 30 -24.17 -4.85 7.71
N ALA A 31 -25.02 -4.33 6.81
CA ALA A 31 -24.65 -4.00 5.43
C ALA A 31 -23.64 -2.83 5.30
N THR A 32 -23.52 -1.95 6.30
CA THR A 32 -22.65 -0.78 6.23
C THR A 32 -21.19 -1.05 6.64
N SER A 33 -20.90 -2.21 7.23
CA SER A 33 -19.54 -2.55 7.69
C SER A 33 -18.60 -3.02 6.55
N GLY A 34 -19.16 -3.45 5.41
CA GLY A 34 -18.39 -3.96 4.26
C GLY A 34 -17.81 -2.89 3.34
N THR A 35 -18.28 -1.63 3.42
CA THR A 35 -17.92 -0.58 2.45
C THR A 35 -16.51 -0.03 2.63
N LEU A 36 -16.00 0.04 3.87
CA LEU A 36 -14.68 0.61 4.16
C LEU A 36 -13.51 -0.25 3.67
N MET A 37 -13.62 -1.58 3.79
CA MET A 37 -12.60 -2.52 3.30
C MET A 37 -12.62 -2.64 1.77
N ALA A 38 -13.79 -2.51 1.15
CA ALA A 38 -13.91 -2.56 -0.31
C ALA A 38 -13.24 -1.35 -0.97
N GLN A 39 -13.38 -0.15 -0.37
CA GLN A 39 -12.80 1.08 -0.92
C GLN A 39 -11.26 1.09 -0.87
N SER A 40 -10.63 0.49 0.15
CA SER A 40 -9.17 0.39 0.21
C SER A 40 -8.60 -0.63 -0.75
N GLN A 41 -9.29 -1.75 -0.96
CA GLN A 41 -8.88 -2.79 -1.90
C GLN A 41 -8.96 -2.28 -3.36
N GLU A 42 -10.04 -1.59 -3.71
CA GLU A 42 -10.22 -1.01 -5.05
C GLU A 42 -9.07 -0.04 -5.41
N GLN A 43 -8.59 0.75 -4.45
CA GLN A 43 -7.44 1.65 -4.66
C GLN A 43 -6.14 0.90 -4.91
N ILE A 44 -5.91 -0.20 -4.19
CA ILE A 44 -4.72 -1.05 -4.37
C ILE A 44 -4.76 -1.73 -5.74
N ASP A 45 -5.92 -2.23 -6.13
CA ASP A 45 -6.10 -2.92 -7.41
C ASP A 45 -5.90 -1.94 -8.57
N LYS A 46 -6.50 -0.76 -8.51
CA LYS A 46 -6.28 0.31 -9.49
C LYS A 46 -4.80 0.70 -9.59
N PHE A 47 -4.10 0.81 -8.45
CA PHE A 47 -2.67 1.10 -8.45
C PHE A 47 -1.86 -0.01 -9.14
N ASN A 48 -2.17 -1.28 -8.87
CA ASN A 48 -1.51 -2.42 -9.48
C ASN A 48 -1.78 -2.50 -10.98
N GLU A 49 -3.00 -2.17 -11.41
CA GLU A 49 -3.36 -2.09 -12.83
C GLU A 49 -2.60 -0.98 -13.55
N GLU A 50 -2.59 0.24 -13.00
CA GLU A 50 -1.81 1.35 -13.56
C GLU A 50 -0.32 1.00 -13.68
N ARG A 51 0.23 0.32 -12.66
CA ARG A 51 1.61 -0.18 -12.69
C ARG A 51 1.81 -1.20 -13.81
N LYS A 52 0.88 -2.15 -13.96
CA LYS A 52 0.96 -3.19 -14.99
C LYS A 52 0.95 -2.60 -16.39
N VAL A 53 0.05 -1.66 -16.65
CA VAL A 53 -0.01 -0.94 -17.93
C VAL A 53 1.29 -0.19 -18.18
N TYR A 54 1.73 0.65 -17.22
CA TYR A 54 2.93 1.47 -17.38
C TYR A 54 4.20 0.64 -17.65
N PHE A 55 4.40 -0.46 -16.91
CA PHE A 55 5.57 -1.32 -17.09
C PHE A 55 5.53 -2.08 -18.41
N THR A 56 4.34 -2.53 -18.83
CA THR A 56 4.17 -3.25 -20.10
C THR A 56 4.50 -2.34 -21.27
N GLU A 57 4.06 -1.08 -21.22
CA GLU A 57 4.37 -0.06 -22.23
C GLU A 57 5.85 0.32 -22.22
N GLU A 58 6.40 0.68 -21.05
CA GLU A 58 7.79 1.16 -20.96
C GLU A 58 8.82 0.07 -21.20
N LEU A 59 8.55 -1.19 -20.86
CA LEU A 59 9.44 -2.30 -21.14
C LEU A 59 9.14 -2.99 -22.48
N GLU A 60 8.11 -2.55 -23.19
CA GLU A 60 7.62 -3.15 -24.43
C GLU A 60 7.45 -4.67 -24.27
N LEU A 61 6.77 -5.09 -23.19
CA LEU A 61 6.61 -6.51 -22.89
C LEU A 61 5.68 -7.16 -23.90
N THR A 62 6.13 -8.26 -24.49
CA THR A 62 5.25 -9.15 -25.27
C THR A 62 4.31 -9.91 -24.33
N ASP A 63 3.24 -10.50 -24.86
CA ASP A 63 2.31 -11.31 -24.07
C ASP A 63 3.01 -12.48 -23.36
N SER A 64 3.99 -13.10 -24.02
CA SER A 64 4.75 -14.23 -23.45
C SER A 64 5.64 -13.76 -22.31
N GLU A 65 6.40 -12.67 -22.51
CA GLU A 65 7.24 -12.07 -21.48
C GLU A 65 6.41 -11.60 -20.29
N SER A 66 5.26 -10.95 -20.53
CA SER A 66 4.36 -10.47 -19.49
C SER A 66 3.87 -11.62 -18.59
N LYS A 67 3.44 -12.73 -19.19
CA LYS A 67 2.97 -13.91 -18.44
C LYS A 67 4.07 -14.52 -17.56
N ALA A 68 5.32 -14.48 -18.00
CA ALA A 68 6.46 -14.97 -17.22
C ALA A 68 6.92 -13.96 -16.15
N PHE A 69 6.90 -12.67 -16.47
CA PHE A 69 7.44 -11.61 -15.62
C PHE A 69 6.55 -11.28 -14.41
N TRP A 70 5.24 -11.12 -14.61
CA TRP A 70 4.35 -10.62 -13.56
C TRP A 70 4.35 -11.48 -12.27
N PRO A 71 4.31 -12.82 -12.33
CA PRO A 71 4.39 -13.65 -11.12
C PRO A 71 5.69 -13.44 -10.34
N LEU A 72 6.82 -13.28 -11.02
CA LEU A 72 8.12 -13.03 -10.39
C LEU A 72 8.18 -11.64 -9.78
N TYR A 73 7.66 -10.63 -10.48
CA TYR A 73 7.65 -9.27 -9.99
C TYR A 73 6.73 -9.09 -8.77
N ASP A 74 5.55 -9.70 -8.79
CA ASP A 74 4.62 -9.64 -7.66
C ASP A 74 5.21 -10.31 -6.41
N ASP A 75 5.87 -11.47 -6.55
CA ASP A 75 6.60 -12.12 -5.46
C ASP A 75 7.78 -11.28 -4.94
N PHE A 76 8.59 -10.71 -5.84
CA PHE A 76 9.66 -9.77 -5.49
C PHE A 76 9.15 -8.60 -4.66
N GLN A 77 8.10 -7.93 -5.13
CA GLN A 77 7.52 -6.77 -4.45
C GLN A 77 6.96 -7.14 -3.07
N ASN A 78 6.27 -8.28 -2.96
CA ASN A 78 5.74 -8.75 -1.68
C ASN A 78 6.85 -9.05 -0.67
N ARG A 79 7.93 -9.73 -1.09
CA ARG A 79 9.08 -10.02 -0.23
C ARG A 79 9.82 -8.74 0.16
N LYS A 80 10.05 -7.85 -0.80
CA LYS A 80 10.71 -6.56 -0.57
C LYS A 80 9.93 -5.67 0.38
N MET A 81 8.61 -5.56 0.20
CA MET A 81 7.75 -4.75 1.05
C MET A 81 7.83 -5.18 2.52
N LYS A 82 7.83 -6.50 2.80
CA LYS A 82 7.96 -7.01 4.17
C LYS A 82 9.28 -6.59 4.81
N LEU A 83 10.40 -6.73 4.08
CA LEU A 83 11.72 -6.34 4.58
C LEU A 83 11.82 -4.83 4.83
N VAL A 84 11.29 -4.01 3.92
CA VAL A 84 11.26 -2.54 4.06
C VAL A 84 10.40 -2.13 5.24
N GLU A 85 9.24 -2.78 5.44
CA GLU A 85 8.34 -2.49 6.54
C GLU A 85 8.97 -2.87 7.89
N ASP A 86 9.63 -4.03 7.97
CA ASP A 86 10.37 -4.46 9.17
C ASP A 86 11.53 -3.51 9.49
N GLU A 87 12.24 -3.04 8.47
CA GLU A 87 13.32 -2.06 8.63
C GLU A 87 12.76 -0.74 9.15
N ARG A 88 11.70 -0.23 8.52
CA ARG A 88 11.01 1.00 8.92
C ARG A 88 10.54 0.92 10.36
N ASN A 89 9.91 -0.18 10.75
CA ASN A 89 9.41 -0.39 12.11
C ASN A 89 10.55 -0.49 13.13
N THR A 90 11.66 -1.14 12.76
CA THR A 90 12.86 -1.20 13.59
C THR A 90 13.40 0.21 13.88
N TRP A 91 13.51 1.06 12.86
CA TRP A 91 13.99 2.44 13.06
C TRP A 91 12.98 3.32 13.80
N ILE A 92 11.68 3.22 13.49
CA ILE A 92 10.64 3.98 14.20
C ILE A 92 10.65 3.62 15.70
N TYR A 93 10.77 2.33 16.04
CA TYR A 93 10.88 1.90 17.42
C TYR A 93 12.12 2.48 18.11
N ALA A 94 13.29 2.38 17.45
CA ALA A 94 14.55 2.91 17.98
C ALA A 94 14.45 4.40 18.31
N HIS A 95 13.97 5.21 17.36
CA HIS A 95 13.89 6.66 17.52
C HIS A 95 12.86 7.08 18.57
N LYS A 96 11.74 6.34 18.69
CA LYS A 96 10.71 6.65 19.69
C LYS A 96 11.12 6.30 21.12
N ASN A 97 12.07 5.37 21.30
CA ASN A 97 12.47 4.88 22.61
C ASN A 97 13.93 5.18 22.94
N ALA A 98 14.60 6.06 22.18
CA ALA A 98 16.04 6.27 22.25
C ALA A 98 16.56 6.53 23.68
N ASP A 99 15.82 7.30 24.48
CA ASP A 99 16.20 7.62 25.87
C ASP A 99 16.02 6.46 26.87
N ASN A 100 15.27 5.43 26.49
CA ASN A 100 14.89 4.30 27.35
C ASN A 100 15.62 2.99 27.01
N LEU A 101 16.34 2.95 25.89
CA LEU A 101 17.08 1.77 25.47
C LEU A 101 18.45 1.72 26.15
N SER A 102 18.85 0.54 26.60
CA SER A 102 20.22 0.29 27.02
C SER A 102 21.18 0.26 25.82
N ASP A 103 22.47 0.49 26.08
CA ASP A 103 23.52 0.41 25.05
C ASP A 103 23.47 -0.92 24.27
N LYS A 104 23.19 -2.02 24.97
CA LYS A 104 23.06 -3.35 24.35
C LYS A 104 21.88 -3.39 23.37
N GLU A 105 20.70 -2.91 23.77
CA GLU A 105 19.51 -2.88 22.91
C GLU A 105 19.68 -1.95 21.71
N ILE A 106 20.40 -0.84 21.88
CA ILE A 106 20.78 0.06 20.78
C ILE A 106 21.64 -0.69 19.77
N LEU A 107 22.68 -1.40 20.22
CA LEU A 107 23.56 -2.19 19.34
C LEU A 107 22.79 -3.29 18.61
N GLU A 108 21.91 -4.03 19.30
CA GLU A 108 21.07 -5.05 18.68
C GLU A 108 20.11 -4.46 17.64
N THR A 109 19.55 -3.27 17.91
CA THR A 109 18.66 -2.57 16.99
C THR A 109 19.39 -2.09 15.74
N LEU A 110 20.61 -1.54 15.91
CA LEU A 110 21.47 -1.17 14.80
C LEU A 110 21.80 -2.40 13.93
N GLN A 111 22.24 -3.50 14.56
CA GLN A 111 22.56 -4.73 13.87
C GLN A 111 21.36 -5.28 13.09
N LYS A 112 20.17 -5.30 13.70
CA LYS A 112 18.93 -5.72 13.04
C LYS A 112 18.61 -4.85 11.83
N GLY A 113 18.68 -3.54 11.98
CA GLY A 113 18.41 -2.60 10.88
C GLY A 113 19.35 -2.81 9.69
N TYR A 114 20.66 -2.97 9.93
CA TYR A 114 21.62 -3.25 8.85
C TYR A 114 21.46 -4.65 8.25
N SER A 115 21.16 -5.68 9.05
CA SER A 115 20.87 -7.02 8.54
C SER A 115 19.63 -7.04 7.63
N LEU A 116 18.60 -6.22 7.93
CA LEU A 116 17.44 -6.08 7.05
C LEU A 116 17.81 -5.42 5.71
N LYS A 117 18.71 -4.44 5.70
CA LYS A 117 19.24 -3.84 4.46
C LYS A 117 20.03 -4.84 3.63
N GLU A 118 20.87 -5.65 4.27
CA GLU A 118 21.62 -6.72 3.59
C GLU A 118 20.66 -7.72 2.91
N LYS A 119 19.60 -8.14 3.62
CA LYS A 119 18.56 -9.02 3.06
C LYS A 119 17.81 -8.39 1.88
N GLN A 120 17.56 -7.07 1.93
CA GLN A 120 16.97 -6.37 0.79
C GLN A 120 17.89 -6.40 -0.43
N LEU A 121 19.19 -6.15 -0.24
CA LEU A 121 20.17 -6.19 -1.32
C LEU A 121 20.34 -7.61 -1.89
N GLU A 122 20.36 -8.62 -1.03
CA GLU A 122 20.40 -10.03 -1.43
C GLU A 122 19.17 -10.40 -2.27
N LEU A 123 17.98 -9.99 -1.83
CA LEU A 123 16.74 -10.17 -2.58
C LEU A 123 16.81 -9.47 -3.95
N GLU A 124 17.30 -8.23 -4.00
CA GLU A 124 17.47 -7.53 -5.28
C GLU A 124 18.41 -8.29 -6.22
N ARG A 125 19.53 -8.79 -5.72
CA ARG A 125 20.46 -9.60 -6.52
C ARG A 125 19.82 -10.90 -7.01
N GLU A 126 19.11 -11.63 -6.14
CA GLU A 126 18.40 -12.88 -6.48
C GLU A 126 17.47 -12.70 -7.69
N TYR A 127 16.72 -11.61 -7.73
CA TYR A 127 15.76 -11.37 -8.82
C TYR A 127 16.40 -10.73 -10.04
N TYR A 128 17.17 -9.67 -9.89
CA TYR A 128 17.74 -8.94 -11.04
C TYR A 128 18.85 -9.71 -11.75
N GLN A 129 19.64 -10.51 -11.03
CA GLN A 129 20.75 -11.29 -11.60
C GLN A 129 20.38 -12.76 -11.84
N GLY A 130 19.15 -13.16 -11.52
CA GLY A 130 18.65 -14.51 -11.73
C GLY A 130 17.26 -14.47 -12.37
N LYS A 131 16.22 -14.48 -11.54
CA LYS A 131 14.83 -14.75 -11.96
C LYS A 131 14.32 -13.85 -13.09
N PHE A 132 14.64 -12.55 -13.08
CA PHE A 132 14.20 -11.64 -14.14
C PHE A 132 14.93 -11.85 -15.45
N LEU A 133 16.18 -12.32 -15.43
CA LEU A 133 16.91 -12.66 -16.66
C LEU A 133 16.38 -13.94 -17.31
N ASP A 134 15.75 -14.83 -16.54
CA ASP A 134 15.06 -16.01 -17.08
C ASP A 134 13.76 -15.63 -17.80
N ALA A 135 13.10 -14.55 -17.38
CA ALA A 135 11.81 -14.12 -17.93
C ALA A 135 11.91 -13.01 -19.00
N LEU A 136 12.97 -12.19 -18.94
CA LEU A 136 13.12 -11.01 -19.79
C LEU A 136 14.52 -10.91 -20.41
N PRO A 137 14.65 -10.38 -21.64
CA PRO A 137 15.93 -10.01 -22.21
C PRO A 137 16.72 -9.04 -21.30
N THR A 138 18.04 -9.18 -21.28
CA THR A 138 18.94 -8.41 -20.40
C THR A 138 18.76 -6.90 -20.52
N LYS A 139 18.49 -6.39 -21.73
CA LYS A 139 18.22 -4.95 -21.96
C LYS A 139 16.98 -4.46 -21.21
N LYS A 140 15.93 -5.28 -21.15
CA LYS A 140 14.68 -4.95 -20.43
C LYS A 140 14.89 -5.03 -18.92
N VAL A 141 15.64 -6.02 -18.43
CA VAL A 141 16.02 -6.11 -17.01
C VAL A 141 16.85 -4.91 -16.56
N LEU A 142 17.78 -4.44 -17.40
CA LEU A 142 18.53 -3.21 -17.13
C LEU A 142 17.62 -1.98 -17.05
N LYS A 143 16.59 -1.89 -17.92
CA LYS A 143 15.63 -0.77 -17.94
C LYS A 143 14.64 -0.84 -16.76
N LEU A 144 14.35 -2.03 -16.23
CA LEU A 144 13.33 -2.28 -15.19
C LEU A 144 13.48 -1.37 -13.97
N GLY A 145 14.70 -1.24 -13.42
CA GLY A 145 14.93 -0.40 -12.25
C GLY A 145 14.61 1.08 -12.48
N LYS A 146 14.90 1.59 -13.69
CA LYS A 146 14.56 2.96 -14.08
C LYS A 146 13.04 3.13 -14.20
N VAL A 147 12.36 2.20 -14.86
CA VAL A 147 10.89 2.22 -15.01
C VAL A 147 10.19 2.20 -13.65
N GLU A 148 10.67 1.37 -12.72
CA GLU A 148 10.11 1.31 -11.37
C GLU A 148 10.29 2.62 -10.59
N TRP A 149 11.40 3.31 -10.79
CA TRP A 149 11.67 4.59 -10.16
C TRP A 149 10.86 5.73 -10.79
N ASP A 150 10.78 5.79 -12.12
CA ASP A 150 10.00 6.78 -12.86
C ASP A 150 8.51 6.66 -12.52
N PHE A 151 7.98 5.43 -12.45
CA PHE A 151 6.61 5.17 -12.02
C PHE A 151 6.33 5.70 -10.61
N ARG A 152 7.20 5.37 -9.64
CA ARG A 152 7.06 5.84 -8.24
C ARG A 152 7.14 7.36 -8.12
N ARG A 153 8.07 7.98 -8.84
CA ARG A 153 8.22 9.44 -8.88
C ARG A 153 6.95 10.10 -9.43
N ASN A 154 6.44 9.61 -10.55
CA ASN A 154 5.23 10.13 -11.17
C ASN A 154 4.01 9.97 -10.26
N LEU A 155 3.88 8.83 -9.57
CA LEU A 155 2.84 8.62 -8.57
C LEU A 155 2.92 9.65 -7.43
N ILE A 156 4.09 9.82 -6.82
CA ILE A 156 4.28 10.78 -5.72
C ILE A 156 3.96 12.20 -6.16
N ARG A 157 4.35 12.57 -7.38
CA ARG A 157 4.03 13.89 -7.96
C ARG A 157 2.51 14.10 -8.07
N ARG A 158 1.79 13.13 -8.66
CA ARG A 158 0.31 13.18 -8.79
C ARG A 158 -0.38 13.30 -7.43
N LEU A 159 0.00 12.45 -6.46
CA LEU A 159 -0.57 12.47 -5.11
C LEU A 159 -0.34 13.81 -4.39
N ARG A 160 0.82 14.45 -4.60
CA ARG A 160 1.11 15.79 -4.05
C ARG A 160 0.26 16.88 -4.69
N GLU A 161 0.04 16.82 -6.00
CA GLU A 161 -0.79 17.78 -6.75
C GLU A 161 -2.27 17.68 -6.34
N GLU A 162 -2.81 16.45 -6.28
CA GLU A 162 -4.17 16.19 -5.80
C GLU A 162 -4.37 16.63 -4.33
N GLY A 163 -3.34 16.44 -3.49
CA GLY A 163 -3.35 16.88 -2.10
C GLY A 163 -3.32 18.42 -1.93
N LYS A 164 -2.72 19.16 -2.87
CA LYS A 164 -2.70 20.63 -2.86
C LYS A 164 -4.05 21.21 -3.25
N GLY A 165 -4.72 20.65 -4.26
CA GLY A 165 -6.04 21.12 -4.71
C GLY A 165 -7.13 21.05 -3.61
N ARG A 166 -7.00 20.14 -2.65
CA ARG A 166 -7.91 20.01 -1.49
C ARG A 166 -7.66 21.02 -0.37
N ARG A 167 -6.51 21.68 -0.32
CA ARG A 167 -6.14 22.65 0.75
C ARG A 167 -6.48 24.10 0.40
N ASP A 168 -6.60 24.43 -0.89
CA ASP A 168 -6.85 25.81 -1.35
C ASP A 168 -8.32 26.27 -1.21
N HIS A 169 -9.23 25.44 -0.69
CA HIS A 169 -10.64 25.82 -0.43
C HIS A 169 -10.96 26.07 1.06
N GLY A 170 -9.96 26.04 1.95
CA GLY A 170 -10.09 26.44 3.35
C GLY A 170 -9.25 27.67 3.64
N GLY A 171 -9.85 28.85 3.57
CA GLY A 171 -9.18 30.13 3.82
C GLY A 171 -8.46 30.16 5.17
N GLY A 172 -7.14 30.36 5.12
CA GLY A 172 -6.29 30.53 6.29
C GLY A 172 -4.87 30.88 5.86
N SER A 173 -4.55 32.18 5.85
CA SER A 173 -3.20 32.68 5.62
C SER A 173 -2.26 32.15 6.72
N GLY A 174 -1.44 31.17 6.38
CA GLY A 174 -0.40 30.62 7.24
C GLY A 174 0.90 30.47 6.47
N LYS A 175 1.93 31.23 6.90
CA LYS A 175 3.34 31.22 6.48
C LYS A 175 3.77 30.06 5.58
N LYS A 176 4.37 30.40 4.42
CA LYS A 176 5.26 29.51 3.66
C LYS A 176 6.40 29.09 4.60
N THR A 177 6.30 27.90 5.19
CA THR A 177 7.50 27.20 5.64
C THR A 177 8.09 26.57 4.40
N GLU A 178 9.25 27.08 3.99
CA GLU A 178 10.13 26.37 3.07
C GLU A 178 10.33 24.98 3.67
N GLY A 179 9.77 23.96 3.01
CA GLY A 179 10.02 22.57 3.40
C GLY A 179 11.53 22.32 3.35
N PRO A 180 12.04 21.33 4.10
CA PRO A 180 13.45 20.98 4.01
C PRO A 180 13.81 20.78 2.54
N GLU A 181 14.91 21.41 2.11
CA GLU A 181 15.39 21.28 0.74
C GLU A 181 15.39 19.80 0.34
N PRO A 182 14.99 19.48 -0.91
CA PRO A 182 15.11 18.11 -1.39
C PRO A 182 16.56 17.65 -1.14
N PHE A 183 16.72 16.55 -0.41
CA PHE A 183 18.03 15.95 -0.17
C PHE A 183 18.80 15.97 -1.49
N PRO A 184 20.05 16.48 -1.51
CA PRO A 184 20.84 16.49 -2.73
C PRO A 184 20.82 15.07 -3.28
N MET A 185 20.26 14.90 -4.48
CA MET A 185 20.33 13.62 -5.17
C MET A 185 21.80 13.23 -5.16
N ALA A 186 22.11 12.06 -4.57
CA ALA A 186 23.45 11.51 -4.63
C ALA A 186 23.96 11.67 -6.07
N PRO A 187 25.19 12.20 -6.27
CA PRO A 187 25.71 12.42 -7.60
C PRO A 187 25.57 11.12 -8.39
N SER A 188 25.15 11.24 -9.66
CA SER A 188 25.07 10.13 -10.59
C SER A 188 26.29 9.23 -10.41
N PRO A 189 26.14 7.89 -10.32
CA PRO A 189 27.29 7.01 -10.19
C PRO A 189 28.29 7.40 -11.27
N CYS A 190 29.49 7.82 -10.86
CA CYS A 190 30.57 8.04 -11.81
C CYS A 190 30.75 6.72 -12.57
N LEU A 191 30.48 6.76 -13.87
CA LEU A 191 30.85 5.68 -14.78
C LEU A 191 32.39 5.63 -14.76
N LEU A 192 32.95 4.66 -14.05
CA LEU A 192 34.32 4.21 -14.21
C LEU A 192 34.31 2.95 -15.08
#